data_AF-A0A1G5HGY8-F1
#
_entry.id   AF-A0A1G5HGY8-F1
#
_cell.length_a   1.000
_cell.length_b   1.000
_cell.length_c   1.000
_cell.angle_alpha   90.00
_cell.angle_beta   90.00
_cell.angle_gamma   90.00
#
_symmetry.space_group_name_H-M   'P 1'
#
loop_
_entity.id
_entity.type
_entity.pdbx_description
1 polymer ?
#
loop_
_entity_poly.entity_id
_entity_poly.type
_entity_poly.pdbx_seq_one_letter_code
_entity_poly.pdbx_strand_id
1 'polypeptide(L)'
;LTQSHIRARIPHPAQCAVLELDTLDVSGEGADNPAIPVHGDNLVYVIYTSGSTGKPKGVGMRHRSLRNRLVWMQQAHGLVAGDVILQKTPFSFDVSVWEFFWPLMNGARLAVAAPGDHRDPARLIELIRRYAVTTIHFVPSMLQNFISGDDTQTCTTLRRVLCSGEALPMELQRKILRQFHWAKLFNLYGPTEAAIDVTQWACKNDALDSVAIGQPISDTKTCILDTDLNLVPQGVAGELYLGGVGLARGYLNRRGLTAERFVADPFDEKGGRLYRTGDLARWRRDGQIEYLGRLDNQIKVRGFRIELGEIEAQLILQPGVREAVVVARRGTGGTRLMAYVSAHAGKRLDISVLREALSKTLPHYMIPSAIMMLDSLPLSPNGKVDRRMLPKPEVANIGRYEAPQGEMEEVVATIWADVLGIGQVGRNDNFFALGGHSLAILQVQQKLEQILSIALPLRLYFENPQLIDIVRVLQEKRSLVPEKSAELRGIAHLLDLLES
;
A
#
# COMPACT_ATOMS: atom_id res chain seq x y z
N LEU A 1 -7.78 24.56 -6.80
CA LEU A 1 -8.43 25.15 -5.61
C LEU A 1 -7.50 24.94 -4.43
N THR A 2 -7.29 25.98 -3.62
CA THR A 2 -6.42 25.95 -2.42
C THR A 2 -6.94 26.93 -1.38
N GLN A 3 -6.29 27.02 -0.22
CA GLN A 3 -6.40 28.18 0.68
C GLN A 3 -5.12 29.03 0.59
N SER A 4 -5.22 30.33 0.85
CA SER A 4 -4.15 31.32 0.73
C SER A 4 -2.93 30.92 1.56
N HIS A 5 -3.16 30.48 2.81
CA HIS A 5 -2.10 30.13 3.75
C HIS A 5 -1.28 28.88 3.39
N ILE A 6 -1.76 28.03 2.48
CA ILE A 6 -1.01 26.86 1.97
C ILE A 6 -0.52 27.02 0.53
N ARG A 7 -0.90 28.10 -0.17
CA ARG A 7 -0.56 28.30 -1.59
C ARG A 7 0.94 28.18 -1.87
N ALA A 8 1.77 28.80 -1.04
CA ALA A 8 3.23 28.78 -1.19
C ALA A 8 3.84 27.37 -1.05
N ARG A 9 3.10 26.42 -0.46
CA ARG A 9 3.55 25.04 -0.21
C ARG A 9 3.03 24.04 -1.26
N ILE A 10 2.13 24.45 -2.15
CA ILE A 10 1.53 23.57 -3.15
C ILE A 10 2.26 23.75 -4.50
N PRO A 11 2.97 22.71 -4.98
CA PRO A 11 3.48 22.73 -6.35
C PRO A 11 2.29 22.72 -7.31
N HIS A 12 2.21 23.72 -8.17
CA HIS A 12 1.20 23.81 -9.22
C HIS A 12 1.87 24.08 -10.57
N PRO A 13 1.43 23.44 -11.66
CA PRO A 13 1.91 23.78 -13.00
C PRO A 13 1.60 25.24 -13.31
N ALA A 14 2.53 25.95 -13.97
CA ALA A 14 2.34 27.35 -14.35
C ALA A 14 1.10 27.60 -15.22
N GLN A 15 0.59 26.55 -15.88
CA GLN A 15 -0.60 26.61 -16.74
C GLN A 15 -1.92 26.40 -15.97
N CYS A 16 -1.89 26.04 -14.68
CA CYS A 16 -3.09 25.86 -13.88
C CYS A 16 -3.47 27.16 -13.16
N ALA A 17 -4.71 27.62 -13.37
CA ALA A 17 -5.29 28.66 -12.55
C ALA A 17 -5.42 28.17 -11.09
N VAL A 18 -4.82 28.92 -10.16
CA VAL A 18 -4.93 28.67 -8.72
C VAL A 18 -5.97 29.63 -8.16
N LEU A 19 -7.08 29.07 -7.68
CA LEU A 19 -8.12 29.80 -6.94
C LEU A 19 -7.96 29.53 -5.44
N GLU A 20 -7.78 30.59 -4.67
CA GLU A 20 -7.79 30.61 -3.22
C GLU A 20 -9.23 30.76 -2.72
N LEU A 21 -9.77 29.71 -2.10
CA LEU A 21 -11.17 29.65 -1.70
C LEU A 21 -11.51 30.61 -0.55
N ASP A 22 -10.53 30.90 0.31
CA ASP A 22 -10.64 31.74 1.49
C ASP A 22 -10.53 33.25 1.19
N THR A 23 -10.11 33.62 -0.02
CA THR A 23 -10.00 35.02 -0.47
C THR A 23 -10.92 35.33 -1.66
N LEU A 24 -11.69 34.34 -2.11
CA LEU A 24 -12.64 34.50 -3.20
C LEU A 24 -13.81 35.38 -2.75
N ASP A 25 -14.03 36.50 -3.44
CA ASP A 25 -15.23 37.31 -3.24
C ASP A 25 -16.45 36.57 -3.81
N VAL A 26 -17.26 36.02 -2.91
CA VAL A 26 -18.51 35.32 -3.21
C VAL A 26 -19.73 36.09 -2.71
N SER A 27 -19.57 37.38 -2.38
CA SER A 27 -20.66 38.20 -1.81
C SER A 27 -21.88 38.34 -2.72
N GLY A 28 -21.68 38.21 -4.04
CA GLY A 28 -22.74 38.20 -5.05
C GLY A 28 -23.34 36.82 -5.34
N GLU A 29 -22.83 35.75 -4.74
CA GLU A 29 -23.25 34.38 -4.99
C GLU A 29 -24.28 33.89 -3.95
N GLY A 30 -25.10 32.90 -4.33
CA GLY A 30 -26.07 32.31 -3.42
C GLY A 30 -25.41 31.51 -2.29
N ALA A 31 -25.97 31.57 -1.08
CA ALA A 31 -25.52 30.78 0.08
C ALA A 31 -26.13 29.36 0.12
N ASP A 32 -27.10 29.08 -0.75
CA ASP A 32 -27.76 27.78 -0.85
C ASP A 32 -26.88 26.76 -1.58
N ASN A 33 -27.11 25.48 -1.29
CA ASN A 33 -26.46 24.41 -2.05
C ASN A 33 -26.81 24.55 -3.54
N PRO A 34 -25.84 24.41 -4.46
CA PRO A 34 -26.12 24.50 -5.88
C PRO A 34 -27.12 23.41 -6.26
N ALA A 35 -28.25 23.80 -6.84
CA ALA A 35 -29.34 22.92 -7.24
C ALA A 35 -29.00 22.14 -8.52
N ILE A 36 -27.89 21.41 -8.49
CA ILE A 36 -27.41 20.62 -9.62
C ILE A 36 -28.05 19.23 -9.54
N PRO A 37 -28.81 18.78 -10.56
CA PRO A 37 -29.34 17.44 -10.58
C PRO A 37 -28.20 16.42 -10.70
N VAL A 38 -27.95 15.67 -9.62
CA VAL A 38 -26.95 14.58 -9.61
C VAL A 38 -27.64 13.26 -9.93
N HIS A 39 -27.24 12.63 -11.03
CA HIS A 39 -27.70 11.30 -11.42
C HIS A 39 -26.78 10.21 -10.85
N GLY A 40 -27.34 9.04 -10.53
CA GLY A 40 -26.56 7.92 -9.97
C GLY A 40 -25.43 7.42 -10.89
N ASP A 41 -25.49 7.72 -12.19
CA ASP A 41 -24.42 7.42 -13.15
C ASP A 41 -23.27 8.42 -13.15
N ASN A 42 -23.43 9.62 -12.58
CA ASN A 42 -22.34 10.59 -12.49
C ASN A 42 -21.16 10.00 -11.71
N LEU A 43 -19.96 10.46 -12.06
CA LEU A 43 -18.77 10.01 -11.36
C LEU A 43 -18.71 10.66 -9.98
N VAL A 44 -18.44 9.86 -8.94
CA VAL A 44 -18.25 10.35 -7.56
C VAL A 44 -16.76 10.50 -7.23
N TYR A 45 -15.89 9.69 -7.82
CA TYR A 45 -14.44 9.85 -7.72
C TYR A 45 -13.71 9.24 -8.93
N VAL A 46 -12.47 9.68 -9.13
CA VAL A 46 -11.50 9.04 -10.02
C VAL A 46 -10.23 8.76 -9.21
N ILE A 47 -9.90 7.49 -9.04
CA ILE A 47 -8.67 7.07 -8.35
C ILE A 47 -7.73 6.42 -9.35
N TYR A 48 -6.49 6.90 -9.38
CA TYR A 48 -5.46 6.37 -10.27
C TYR A 48 -4.78 5.15 -9.66
N THR A 49 -4.58 4.13 -10.49
CA THR A 49 -3.85 2.90 -10.15
C THR A 49 -2.71 2.68 -11.14
N SER A 50 -1.71 1.89 -10.75
CA SER A 50 -0.60 1.49 -11.61
C SER A 50 -1.12 0.81 -12.88
N GLY A 51 -0.51 1.08 -14.03
CA GLY A 51 -0.93 0.55 -15.33
C GLY A 51 0.13 -0.35 -15.95
N SER A 52 -0.26 -1.50 -16.51
CA SER A 52 0.64 -2.45 -17.18
C SER A 52 1.44 -1.84 -18.34
N THR A 53 0.98 -0.74 -18.91
CA THR A 53 1.66 0.01 -19.99
C THR A 53 2.65 1.07 -19.48
N GLY A 54 2.97 1.09 -18.19
CA GLY A 54 3.86 2.09 -17.59
C GLY A 54 3.27 3.50 -17.42
N LYS A 55 1.94 3.64 -17.59
CA LYS A 55 1.22 4.89 -17.34
C LYS A 55 0.04 4.61 -16.41
N PRO A 56 -0.14 5.39 -15.32
CA PRO A 56 -1.28 5.24 -14.42
C PRO A 56 -2.63 5.30 -15.16
N LYS A 57 -3.61 4.56 -14.64
CA LYS A 57 -4.98 4.49 -15.17
C LYS A 57 -5.98 4.96 -14.12
N GLY A 58 -6.77 5.99 -14.46
CA GLY A 58 -7.80 6.54 -13.57
C GLY A 58 -9.08 5.71 -13.64
N VAL A 59 -9.51 5.12 -12.54
CA VAL A 59 -10.77 4.36 -12.45
C VAL A 59 -11.91 5.31 -12.11
N GLY A 60 -12.87 5.49 -13.03
CA GLY A 60 -14.02 6.37 -12.80
C GLY A 60 -15.18 5.64 -12.13
N MET A 61 -15.42 5.92 -10.85
CA MET A 61 -16.49 5.29 -10.06
C MET A 61 -17.78 6.10 -10.08
N ARG A 62 -18.93 5.42 -10.14
CA ARG A 62 -20.26 6.05 -10.20
C ARG A 62 -20.88 6.21 -8.82
N HIS A 63 -21.72 7.23 -8.63
CA HIS A 63 -22.47 7.45 -7.38
C HIS A 63 -23.27 6.22 -6.94
N ARG A 64 -24.01 5.58 -7.87
CA ARG A 64 -24.83 4.40 -7.55
C ARG A 64 -24.00 3.20 -7.08
N SER A 65 -22.79 3.04 -7.62
CA SER A 65 -21.87 1.96 -7.25
C SER A 65 -21.38 2.15 -5.81
N LEU A 66 -20.96 3.38 -5.47
CA LEU A 66 -20.59 3.72 -4.09
C LEU A 66 -21.77 3.60 -3.13
N ARG A 67 -22.95 4.09 -3.51
CA ARG A 67 -24.15 4.00 -2.66
C ARG A 67 -24.49 2.55 -2.33
N ASN A 68 -24.45 1.64 -3.32
CA ASN A 68 -24.67 0.22 -3.09
C ASN A 68 -23.71 -0.33 -2.01
N ARG A 69 -22.42 -0.05 -2.18
CA ARG A 69 -21.37 -0.49 -1.25
C ARG A 69 -21.57 0.02 0.18
N LEU A 70 -21.95 1.29 0.35
CA LEU A 70 -22.15 1.91 1.66
C LEU A 70 -23.45 1.47 2.34
N VAL A 71 -24.53 1.30 1.57
CA VAL A 71 -25.80 0.76 2.09
C VAL A 71 -25.63 -0.69 2.56
N TRP A 72 -24.95 -1.53 1.77
CA TRP A 72 -24.60 -2.88 2.20
C TRP A 72 -23.75 -2.86 3.49
N MET A 73 -22.74 -1.98 3.56
CA MET A 73 -21.88 -1.86 4.74
C MET A 73 -22.68 -1.53 6.00
N GLN A 74 -23.64 -0.61 5.88
CA GLN A 74 -24.54 -0.26 6.96
C GLN A 74 -25.42 -1.44 7.38
N GLN A 75 -25.99 -2.17 6.43
CA GLN A 75 -26.82 -3.35 6.71
C GLN A 75 -26.00 -4.47 7.38
N ALA A 76 -24.76 -4.70 6.93
CA ALA A 76 -23.91 -5.76 7.44
C ALA A 76 -23.29 -5.47 8.82
N HIS A 77 -23.01 -4.20 9.12
CA HIS A 77 -22.24 -3.83 10.32
C HIS A 77 -22.98 -2.95 11.33
N GLY A 78 -24.09 -2.31 10.93
CA GLY A 78 -24.96 -1.53 11.82
C GLY A 78 -24.22 -0.41 12.55
N LEU A 79 -23.64 0.55 11.82
CA LEU A 79 -23.00 1.71 12.43
C LEU A 79 -24.06 2.61 13.10
N VAL A 80 -23.77 3.10 14.29
CA VAL A 80 -24.66 3.99 15.06
C VAL A 80 -23.94 5.26 15.50
N ALA A 81 -24.67 6.26 16.00
CA ALA A 81 -24.11 7.56 16.38
C ALA A 81 -22.99 7.49 17.44
N GLY A 82 -23.02 6.47 18.31
CA GLY A 82 -21.96 6.23 19.31
C GLY A 82 -20.69 5.58 18.75
N ASP A 83 -20.67 5.19 17.48
CA ASP A 83 -19.49 4.61 16.86
C ASP A 83 -18.53 5.69 16.34
N VAL A 84 -17.25 5.34 16.38
CA VAL A 84 -16.15 6.17 15.87
C VAL A 84 -15.36 5.37 14.84
N ILE A 85 -15.21 5.94 13.64
CA ILE A 85 -14.32 5.46 12.57
C ILE A 85 -13.07 6.33 12.54
N LEU A 86 -11.89 5.70 12.45
CA LEU A 86 -10.63 6.39 12.23
C LEU A 86 -10.36 6.52 10.72
N GLN A 87 -10.40 7.74 10.20
CA GLN A 87 -9.89 8.10 8.89
C GLN A 87 -8.37 8.13 8.96
N LYS A 88 -7.74 7.11 8.41
CA LYS A 88 -6.28 6.98 8.36
C LYS A 88 -5.77 6.59 6.98
N THR A 89 -6.63 6.01 6.16
CA THR A 89 -6.24 5.53 4.84
C THR A 89 -6.02 6.73 3.93
N PRO A 90 -4.86 6.86 3.26
CA PRO A 90 -4.62 8.00 2.39
C PRO A 90 -5.71 8.11 1.32
N PHE A 91 -6.16 9.33 1.03
CA PHE A 91 -7.30 9.59 0.12
C PHE A 91 -7.07 9.14 -1.33
N SER A 92 -5.83 8.78 -1.69
CA SER A 92 -5.48 8.18 -2.97
C SER A 92 -5.84 6.69 -3.05
N PHE A 93 -6.26 6.06 -1.95
CA PHE A 93 -6.75 4.68 -1.91
C PHE A 93 -8.25 4.69 -1.72
N ASP A 94 -8.94 3.89 -2.53
CA ASP A 94 -10.40 3.80 -2.54
C ASP A 94 -11.01 3.36 -1.20
N VAL A 95 -10.29 2.60 -0.39
CA VAL A 95 -10.68 2.28 1.01
C VAL A 95 -10.98 3.54 1.83
N SER A 96 -10.28 4.66 1.61
CA SER A 96 -10.56 5.91 2.34
C SER A 96 -11.98 6.41 2.09
N VAL A 97 -12.59 6.06 0.95
CA VAL A 97 -13.90 6.58 0.54
C VAL A 97 -14.96 6.14 1.54
N TRP A 98 -14.97 4.88 1.98
CA TRP A 98 -15.94 4.49 3.01
C TRP A 98 -15.57 5.04 4.39
N GLU A 99 -14.27 5.26 4.69
CA GLU A 99 -13.88 5.94 5.93
C GLU A 99 -14.50 7.35 6.00
N PHE A 100 -14.51 8.08 4.88
CA PHE A 100 -15.14 9.40 4.79
C PHE A 100 -16.67 9.35 4.85
N PHE A 101 -17.31 8.57 3.98
CA PHE A 101 -18.75 8.71 3.77
C PHE A 101 -19.60 7.84 4.70
N TRP A 102 -19.16 6.64 5.06
CA TRP A 102 -19.97 5.73 5.87
C TRP A 102 -20.37 6.31 7.23
N PRO A 103 -19.48 6.91 8.04
CA PRO A 103 -19.89 7.49 9.32
C PRO A 103 -20.81 8.69 9.16
N LEU A 104 -20.50 9.58 8.20
CA LEU A 104 -21.25 10.81 7.97
C LEU A 104 -22.67 10.54 7.45
N MET A 105 -22.88 9.45 6.70
CA MET A 105 -24.21 9.02 6.24
C MET A 105 -25.10 8.48 7.37
N ASN A 106 -24.53 8.07 8.50
CA ASN A 106 -25.24 7.36 9.57
C ASN A 106 -25.16 8.07 10.94
N GLY A 107 -24.68 9.32 10.97
CA GLY A 107 -24.58 10.13 12.19
C GLY A 107 -23.48 9.69 13.16
N ALA A 108 -22.55 8.83 12.71
CA ALA A 108 -21.40 8.38 13.50
C ALA A 108 -20.24 9.39 13.41
N ARG A 109 -19.26 9.25 14.30
CA ARG A 109 -18.11 10.16 14.37
C ARG A 109 -16.98 9.72 13.44
N LEU A 110 -16.41 10.68 12.71
CA LEU A 110 -15.17 10.53 11.97
C LEU A 110 -14.01 11.17 12.76
N ALA A 111 -13.03 10.36 13.18
CA ALA A 111 -11.77 10.83 13.74
C ALA A 111 -10.70 10.84 12.65
N VAL A 112 -9.99 11.95 12.47
CA VAL A 112 -8.99 12.11 11.38
C VAL A 112 -7.59 11.99 11.94
N ALA A 113 -6.81 11.03 11.45
CA ALA A 113 -5.41 10.86 11.82
C ALA A 113 -4.55 11.96 11.16
N ALA A 114 -3.46 12.38 11.81
CA ALA A 114 -2.56 13.36 11.23
C ALA A 114 -1.72 12.73 10.09
N PRO A 115 -1.15 13.56 9.19
CA PRO A 115 -0.27 13.06 8.14
C PRO A 115 0.90 12.25 8.73
N GLY A 116 0.99 10.97 8.36
CA GLY A 116 2.04 10.04 8.82
C GLY A 116 1.59 9.04 9.89
N ASP A 117 0.62 9.40 10.74
CA ASP A 117 0.17 8.57 11.88
C ASP A 117 -0.27 7.16 11.47
N HIS A 118 -0.87 7.03 10.29
CA HIS A 118 -1.31 5.74 9.73
C HIS A 118 -0.18 4.70 9.55
N ARG A 119 1.08 5.08 9.74
CA ARG A 119 2.23 4.17 9.61
C ARG A 119 2.90 3.84 10.94
N ASP A 120 2.52 4.53 12.01
CA ASP A 120 3.09 4.39 13.34
C ASP A 120 2.10 3.62 14.25
N PRO A 121 2.43 2.37 14.64
CA PRO A 121 1.61 1.59 15.57
C PRO A 121 1.29 2.30 16.88
N ALA A 122 2.27 2.97 17.49
CA ALA A 122 2.10 3.63 18.78
C ALA A 122 1.12 4.81 18.68
N ARG A 123 1.25 5.62 17.60
CA ARG A 123 0.28 6.69 17.31
C ARG A 123 -1.11 6.14 17.04
N LEU A 124 -1.24 5.03 16.32
CA LEU A 124 -2.54 4.40 16.10
C LEU A 124 -3.18 3.95 17.43
N ILE A 125 -2.42 3.37 18.35
CA ILE A 125 -2.90 2.98 19.68
C ILE A 125 -3.35 4.22 20.47
N GLU A 126 -2.54 5.28 20.47
CA GLU A 126 -2.88 6.56 21.11
C GLU A 126 -4.20 7.12 20.56
N LEU A 127 -4.35 7.19 19.22
CA LEU A 127 -5.56 7.70 18.56
C LEU A 127 -6.78 6.82 18.85
N ILE A 128 -6.62 5.49 18.85
CA ILE A 128 -7.70 4.55 19.18
C ILE A 128 -8.22 4.83 20.58
N ARG A 129 -7.32 4.99 21.56
CA ARG A 129 -7.70 5.30 22.95
C ARG A 129 -8.30 6.69 23.08
N ARG A 130 -7.63 7.70 22.53
CA ARG A 130 -8.02 9.11 22.63
C ARG A 130 -9.41 9.38 22.04
N TYR A 131 -9.73 8.77 20.90
CA TYR A 131 -11.00 8.97 20.22
C TYR A 131 -12.01 7.85 20.46
N ALA A 132 -11.68 6.85 21.28
CA ALA A 132 -12.51 5.67 21.51
C ALA A 132 -12.93 5.01 20.19
N VAL A 133 -11.96 4.78 19.29
CA VAL A 133 -12.22 4.22 17.96
C VAL A 133 -12.88 2.85 18.08
N THR A 134 -13.98 2.66 17.34
CA THR A 134 -14.76 1.42 17.34
C THR A 134 -14.54 0.58 16.09
N THR A 135 -14.17 1.23 14.99
CA THR A 135 -14.12 0.63 13.67
C THR A 135 -12.89 1.13 12.93
N ILE A 136 -12.07 0.21 12.44
CA ILE A 136 -10.79 0.54 11.81
C ILE A 136 -10.49 -0.42 10.66
N HIS A 137 -9.87 0.12 9.60
CA HIS A 137 -9.34 -0.67 8.49
C HIS A 137 -7.87 -1.02 8.71
N PHE A 138 -7.39 -2.15 8.22
CA PHE A 138 -5.97 -2.38 8.00
C PHE A 138 -5.71 -3.07 6.66
N VAL A 139 -4.55 -2.78 6.09
CA VAL A 139 -3.91 -3.72 5.17
C VAL A 139 -3.28 -4.83 6.01
N PRO A 140 -3.34 -6.13 5.62
CA PRO A 140 -2.77 -7.22 6.41
C PRO A 140 -1.32 -7.00 6.88
N SER A 141 -0.42 -6.50 6.03
CA SER A 141 0.94 -6.13 6.47
C SER A 141 0.96 -5.07 7.56
N MET A 142 0.08 -4.07 7.47
CA MET A 142 -0.02 -3.00 8.47
C MET A 142 -0.60 -3.53 9.78
N LEU A 143 -1.59 -4.41 9.71
CA LEU A 143 -2.17 -5.09 10.87
C LEU A 143 -1.12 -5.92 11.62
N GLN A 144 -0.28 -6.66 10.89
CA GLN A 144 0.81 -7.45 11.47
C GLN A 144 1.77 -6.59 12.29
N ASN A 145 2.12 -5.40 11.79
CA ASN A 145 2.99 -4.48 12.51
C ASN A 145 2.28 -3.83 13.69
N PHE A 146 1.00 -3.46 13.52
CA PHE A 146 0.19 -2.89 14.58
C PHE A 146 0.15 -3.81 15.80
N ILE A 147 -0.16 -5.10 15.62
CA ILE A 147 -0.29 -6.06 16.73
C ILE A 147 1.03 -6.55 17.34
N SER A 148 2.15 -6.20 16.72
CA SER A 148 3.46 -6.40 17.32
C SER A 148 3.86 -5.23 18.21
N GLY A 149 3.13 -4.11 18.18
CA GLY A 149 3.35 -2.98 19.08
C GLY A 149 2.89 -3.26 20.50
N ASP A 150 3.61 -2.67 21.45
CA ASP A 150 3.27 -2.66 22.88
C ASP A 150 1.90 -2.01 23.11
N ASP A 151 1.23 -2.37 24.21
CA ASP A 151 -0.06 -1.81 24.62
C ASP A 151 -1.23 -1.98 23.64
N THR A 152 -1.09 -2.74 22.56
CA THR A 152 -2.22 -3.01 21.64
C THR A 152 -3.44 -3.62 22.32
N GLN A 153 -3.24 -4.38 23.40
CA GLN A 153 -4.31 -4.94 24.25
C GLN A 153 -5.21 -3.85 24.87
N THR A 154 -4.71 -2.62 25.01
CA THR A 154 -5.45 -1.48 25.56
C THR A 154 -6.46 -0.88 24.59
N CYS A 155 -6.47 -1.30 23.32
CA CYS A 155 -7.43 -0.88 22.29
C CYS A 155 -8.82 -1.54 22.46
N THR A 156 -9.36 -1.48 23.68
CA THR A 156 -10.58 -2.19 24.12
C THR A 156 -11.87 -1.65 23.50
N THR A 157 -11.84 -0.45 22.92
CA THR A 157 -13.00 0.16 22.25
C THR A 157 -13.25 -0.41 20.85
N LEU A 158 -12.26 -1.08 20.26
CA LEU A 158 -12.39 -1.68 18.92
C LEU A 158 -13.46 -2.77 18.93
N ARG A 159 -14.44 -2.64 18.04
CA ARG A 159 -15.52 -3.62 17.82
C ARG A 159 -15.39 -4.30 16.47
N ARG A 160 -14.87 -3.58 15.47
CA ARG A 160 -14.79 -4.02 14.07
C ARG A 160 -13.41 -3.69 13.49
N VAL A 161 -12.67 -4.72 13.13
CA VAL A 161 -11.41 -4.63 12.39
C VAL A 161 -11.65 -5.16 10.99
N LEU A 162 -11.51 -4.31 9.97
CA LEU A 162 -11.68 -4.70 8.58
C LEU A 162 -10.31 -4.81 7.93
N CYS A 163 -10.07 -5.86 7.16
CA CYS A 163 -8.83 -6.09 6.45
C CYS A 163 -9.08 -6.23 4.97
N SER A 164 -8.31 -5.52 4.13
CA SER A 164 -8.35 -5.70 2.68
C SER A 164 -7.07 -5.22 2.02
N GLY A 165 -6.96 -5.44 0.70
CA GLY A 165 -5.82 -4.97 -0.09
C GLY A 165 -4.66 -5.96 -0.19
N GLU A 166 -4.61 -7.03 0.61
CA GLU A 166 -3.68 -8.17 0.47
C GLU A 166 -4.36 -9.48 0.87
N ALA A 167 -3.73 -10.61 0.56
CA ALA A 167 -4.13 -11.88 1.15
C ALA A 167 -3.86 -11.84 2.66
N LEU A 168 -4.90 -12.05 3.47
CA LEU A 168 -4.79 -12.10 4.93
C LEU A 168 -4.20 -13.46 5.36
N PRO A 169 -3.02 -13.52 5.99
CA PRO A 169 -2.43 -14.77 6.44
C PRO A 169 -3.25 -15.40 7.57
N MET A 170 -3.36 -16.73 7.56
CA MET A 170 -4.10 -17.48 8.58
C MET A 170 -3.52 -17.28 9.99
N GLU A 171 -2.20 -17.27 10.11
CA GLU A 171 -1.50 -17.05 11.39
C GLU A 171 -1.84 -15.67 11.96
N LEU A 172 -1.86 -14.65 11.10
CA LEU A 172 -2.26 -13.30 11.48
C LEU A 172 -3.73 -13.27 11.94
N GLN A 173 -4.65 -13.86 11.17
CA GLN A 173 -6.06 -14.01 11.59
C GLN A 173 -6.18 -14.64 12.98
N ARG A 174 -5.51 -15.77 13.22
CA ARG A 174 -5.57 -16.48 14.52
C ARG A 174 -5.02 -15.60 15.65
N LYS A 175 -3.93 -14.88 15.42
CA LYS A 175 -3.36 -13.94 16.42
C LYS A 175 -4.36 -12.82 16.75
N ILE A 176 -4.98 -12.21 15.74
CA ILE A 176 -6.00 -11.16 15.94
C ILE A 176 -7.20 -11.67 16.73
N LEU A 177 -7.76 -12.82 16.35
CA LEU A 177 -8.95 -13.36 17.00
C LEU A 177 -8.69 -13.73 18.47
N ARG A 178 -7.45 -14.07 18.83
CA ARG A 178 -7.05 -14.28 20.24
C ARG A 178 -6.83 -12.97 20.98
N GLN A 179 -6.11 -12.04 20.37
CA GLN A 179 -5.71 -10.77 20.99
C GLN A 179 -6.89 -9.80 21.15
N PHE A 180 -7.73 -9.68 20.13
CA PHE A 180 -8.93 -8.84 20.14
C PHE A 180 -10.19 -9.71 20.20
N HIS A 181 -10.27 -10.59 21.20
CA HIS A 181 -11.38 -11.57 21.31
C HIS A 181 -12.77 -10.93 21.46
N TRP A 182 -12.84 -9.64 21.81
CA TRP A 182 -14.08 -8.85 21.88
C TRP A 182 -14.46 -8.18 20.54
N ALA A 183 -13.54 -8.11 19.58
CA ALA A 183 -13.75 -7.47 18.28
C ALA A 183 -13.98 -8.50 17.17
N LYS A 184 -14.75 -8.10 16.15
CA LYS A 184 -14.91 -8.91 14.93
C LYS A 184 -13.84 -8.52 13.91
N LEU A 185 -13.22 -9.54 13.30
CA LEU A 185 -12.32 -9.39 12.16
C LEU A 185 -13.06 -9.75 10.87
N PHE A 186 -13.02 -8.86 9.88
CA PHE A 186 -13.59 -9.08 8.55
C PHE A 186 -12.49 -9.02 7.50
N ASN A 187 -12.40 -10.04 6.64
CA ASN A 187 -11.59 -10.02 5.44
C ASN A 187 -12.46 -9.57 4.26
N LEU A 188 -12.13 -8.43 3.67
CA LEU A 188 -12.80 -7.89 2.50
C LEU A 188 -11.89 -8.01 1.28
N TYR A 189 -12.50 -8.15 0.11
CA TYR A 189 -11.79 -8.17 -1.15
C TYR A 189 -12.53 -7.34 -2.19
N GLY A 190 -11.79 -6.52 -2.91
CA GLY A 190 -12.19 -6.00 -4.20
C GLY A 190 -11.08 -5.24 -4.90
N PRO A 191 -11.17 -5.11 -6.23
CA PRO A 191 -10.38 -4.18 -7.00
C PRO A 191 -11.06 -2.80 -7.03
N THR A 192 -10.27 -1.76 -7.31
CA THR A 192 -10.77 -0.38 -7.47
C THR A 192 -11.85 -0.25 -8.55
N GLU A 193 -11.81 -1.11 -9.55
CA GLU A 193 -12.78 -1.21 -10.64
C GLU A 193 -14.17 -1.69 -10.23
N ALA A 194 -14.39 -2.09 -8.98
CA ALA A 194 -15.66 -2.63 -8.48
C ALA A 194 -16.12 -2.05 -7.13
N ALA A 195 -15.92 -0.74 -6.92
CA ALA A 195 -16.38 0.02 -5.74
C ALA A 195 -15.82 -0.50 -4.41
N ILE A 196 -14.49 -0.45 -4.28
CA ILE A 196 -13.72 -0.73 -3.08
C ILE A 196 -13.64 -2.24 -2.75
N ASP A 197 -14.70 -2.81 -2.20
CA ASP A 197 -14.76 -4.23 -1.84
C ASP A 197 -16.06 -4.85 -2.36
N VAL A 198 -15.97 -6.04 -2.95
CA VAL A 198 -17.07 -6.78 -3.57
C VAL A 198 -17.43 -8.06 -2.83
N THR A 199 -16.55 -8.57 -1.98
CA THR A 199 -16.82 -9.75 -1.14
C THR A 199 -16.38 -9.51 0.30
N GLN A 200 -17.03 -10.21 1.23
CA GLN A 200 -16.67 -10.21 2.64
C GLN A 200 -16.69 -11.62 3.22
N TRP A 201 -15.69 -11.89 4.06
CA TRP A 201 -15.69 -12.99 5.02
C TRP A 201 -15.57 -12.48 6.45
N ALA A 202 -16.44 -12.94 7.35
CA ALA A 202 -16.24 -12.78 8.79
C ALA A 202 -15.29 -13.88 9.27
N CYS A 203 -14.09 -13.49 9.69
CA CYS A 203 -13.07 -14.43 10.13
C CYS A 203 -13.53 -15.17 11.39
N LYS A 204 -13.28 -16.48 11.42
CA LYS A 204 -13.63 -17.37 12.53
C LYS A 204 -12.40 -18.12 13.01
N ASN A 205 -12.45 -18.60 14.24
CA ASN A 205 -11.43 -19.48 14.79
C ASN A 205 -11.87 -20.94 14.56
N ASP A 206 -11.89 -21.37 13.30
CA ASP A 206 -12.22 -22.73 12.89
C ASP A 206 -10.97 -23.48 12.35
N ALA A 207 -11.10 -24.81 12.27
CA ALA A 207 -10.03 -25.71 11.80
C ALA A 207 -9.90 -25.73 10.26
N LEU A 208 -10.14 -24.60 9.60
CA LEU A 208 -10.05 -24.50 8.14
C LEU A 208 -8.62 -24.23 7.68
N ASP A 209 -8.28 -24.76 6.50
CA ASP A 209 -6.93 -24.73 5.91
C ASP A 209 -6.60 -23.44 5.14
N SER A 210 -7.54 -22.51 4.98
CA SER A 210 -7.25 -21.25 4.29
C SER A 210 -8.19 -20.09 4.64
N VAL A 211 -7.69 -18.88 4.38
CA VAL A 211 -8.45 -17.64 4.57
C VAL A 211 -9.20 -17.28 3.29
N ALA A 212 -10.53 -17.36 3.32
CA ALA A 212 -11.41 -16.99 2.22
C ALA A 212 -11.52 -15.46 2.06
N ILE A 213 -11.88 -15.03 0.86
CA ILE A 213 -12.33 -13.66 0.56
C ILE A 213 -13.86 -13.53 0.66
N GLY A 214 -14.55 -14.65 0.86
CA GLY A 214 -15.92 -14.70 1.34
C GLY A 214 -16.97 -14.72 0.24
N GLN A 215 -18.11 -14.07 0.49
CA GLN A 215 -19.26 -14.05 -0.41
C GLN A 215 -19.50 -12.65 -0.98
N PRO A 216 -20.13 -12.55 -2.17
CA PRO A 216 -20.47 -11.26 -2.77
C PRO A 216 -21.37 -10.41 -1.88
N ILE A 217 -21.15 -9.10 -1.90
CA ILE A 217 -22.03 -8.11 -1.28
C ILE A 217 -23.31 -7.91 -2.11
N SER A 218 -24.25 -7.11 -1.59
CA SER A 218 -25.51 -6.81 -2.31
C SER A 218 -25.27 -6.33 -3.75
N ASP A 219 -26.15 -6.76 -4.65
CA ASP A 219 -26.18 -6.37 -6.07
C ASP A 219 -24.85 -6.55 -6.82
N THR A 220 -24.02 -7.49 -6.34
CA THR A 220 -22.71 -7.83 -6.91
C THR A 220 -22.71 -9.26 -7.40
N LYS A 221 -22.29 -9.45 -8.64
CA LYS A 221 -22.13 -10.77 -9.26
C LYS A 221 -20.66 -11.19 -9.17
N THR A 222 -20.43 -12.44 -8.81
CA THR A 222 -19.09 -13.07 -8.84
C THR A 222 -19.16 -14.33 -9.68
N CYS A 223 -18.29 -14.46 -10.67
CA CYS A 223 -18.17 -15.65 -11.51
C CYS A 223 -16.73 -16.16 -11.46
N ILE A 224 -16.53 -17.48 -11.42
CA ILE A 224 -15.21 -18.09 -11.57
C ILE A 224 -15.24 -18.85 -12.89
N LEU A 225 -14.44 -18.39 -13.85
CA LEU A 225 -14.52 -18.82 -15.25
C LEU A 225 -13.23 -19.48 -15.72
N ASP A 226 -13.36 -20.40 -16.67
CA ASP A 226 -12.22 -20.93 -17.43
C ASP A 226 -11.82 -19.97 -18.58
N THR A 227 -10.85 -20.41 -19.39
CA THR A 227 -10.34 -19.61 -20.52
C THR A 227 -11.34 -19.38 -21.64
N ASP A 228 -12.39 -20.21 -21.72
CA ASP A 228 -13.44 -20.14 -22.73
C ASP A 228 -14.70 -19.43 -22.18
N LEU A 229 -14.59 -18.79 -21.01
CA LEU A 229 -15.66 -18.09 -20.31
C LEU A 229 -16.80 -18.98 -19.81
N ASN A 230 -16.56 -20.29 -19.63
CA ASN A 230 -17.53 -21.18 -18.98
C ASN A 230 -17.39 -21.12 -17.45
N LEU A 231 -18.50 -21.35 -16.74
CA LEU A 231 -18.48 -21.50 -15.28
C LEU A 231 -17.71 -22.76 -14.89
N VAL A 232 -16.73 -22.62 -14.00
CA VAL A 232 -16.00 -23.78 -13.46
C VAL A 232 -16.80 -24.47 -12.34
N PRO A 233 -16.69 -25.79 -12.17
CA PRO A 233 -17.29 -26.49 -11.04
C PRO A 233 -16.74 -26.03 -9.68
N GLN A 234 -17.50 -26.27 -8.62
CA GLN A 234 -17.04 -26.01 -7.25
C GLN A 234 -15.70 -26.72 -6.95
N GLY A 235 -14.78 -26.02 -6.30
CA GLY A 235 -13.44 -26.51 -5.98
C GLY A 235 -12.40 -26.39 -7.11
N VAL A 236 -12.84 -26.14 -8.35
CA VAL A 236 -11.95 -25.93 -9.50
C VAL A 236 -11.48 -24.48 -9.53
N ALA A 237 -10.18 -24.28 -9.80
CA ALA A 237 -9.60 -22.95 -9.93
C ALA A 237 -9.93 -22.34 -11.30
N GLY A 238 -10.29 -21.07 -11.31
CA GLY A 238 -10.52 -20.28 -12.51
C GLY A 238 -10.28 -18.79 -12.26
N GLU A 239 -10.43 -17.97 -13.30
CA GLU A 239 -10.31 -16.52 -13.18
C GLU A 239 -11.57 -15.92 -12.55
N LEU A 240 -11.39 -15.02 -11.59
CA LEU A 240 -12.51 -14.31 -10.95
C LEU A 240 -12.98 -13.13 -11.82
N TYR A 241 -14.27 -13.10 -12.11
CA TYR A 241 -14.96 -12.01 -12.80
C TYR A 241 -16.01 -11.38 -11.89
N LEU A 242 -16.16 -10.06 -12.00
CA LEU A 242 -17.07 -9.28 -11.18
C LEU A 242 -18.13 -8.61 -12.04
N GLY A 243 -19.39 -8.61 -11.62
CA GLY A 243 -20.48 -7.95 -12.32
C GLY A 243 -21.40 -7.19 -11.36
N GLY A 244 -22.45 -6.59 -11.92
CA GLY A 244 -23.48 -5.89 -11.14
C GLY A 244 -23.19 -4.39 -10.93
N VAL A 245 -23.92 -3.78 -10.00
CA VAL A 245 -23.99 -2.31 -9.86
C VAL A 245 -22.68 -1.69 -9.38
N GLY A 246 -21.84 -2.48 -8.70
CA GLY A 246 -20.54 -2.06 -8.16
C GLY A 246 -19.48 -1.73 -9.21
N LEU A 247 -19.69 -2.13 -10.48
CA LEU A 247 -18.70 -1.88 -11.52
C LEU A 247 -18.48 -0.39 -11.81
N ALA A 248 -17.20 -0.03 -11.94
CA ALA A 248 -16.79 1.27 -12.43
C ALA A 248 -17.34 1.57 -13.83
N ARG A 249 -17.38 2.85 -14.18
CA ARG A 249 -17.69 3.25 -15.55
C ARG A 249 -16.67 2.67 -16.53
N GLY A 250 -15.40 2.71 -16.14
CA GLY A 250 -14.25 2.28 -16.91
C GLY A 250 -13.02 3.12 -16.53
N TYR A 251 -12.00 3.10 -17.40
CA TYR A 251 -10.80 3.89 -17.23
C TYR A 251 -10.93 5.25 -17.94
N LEU A 252 -10.64 6.34 -17.21
CA LEU A 252 -10.74 7.72 -17.69
C LEU A 252 -9.89 7.90 -18.95
N ASN A 253 -10.52 8.30 -20.05
CA ASN A 253 -9.90 8.54 -21.36
C ASN A 253 -9.11 7.34 -21.93
N ARG A 254 -9.41 6.10 -21.51
CA ARG A 254 -8.71 4.88 -21.97
C ARG A 254 -9.73 3.83 -22.44
N ARG A 255 -10.42 4.13 -23.56
CA ARG A 255 -11.50 3.28 -24.11
C ARG A 255 -11.05 1.87 -24.48
N GLY A 256 -9.88 1.72 -25.12
CA GLY A 256 -9.34 0.39 -25.48
C GLY A 256 -9.11 -0.49 -24.25
N LEU A 257 -8.42 0.03 -23.23
CA LEU A 257 -8.19 -0.68 -21.97
C LEU A 257 -9.51 -0.97 -21.22
N THR A 258 -10.49 -0.08 -21.34
CA THR A 258 -11.82 -0.31 -20.78
C THR A 258 -12.51 -1.48 -21.45
N ALA A 259 -12.49 -1.56 -22.79
CA ALA A 259 -13.09 -2.67 -23.53
C ALA A 259 -12.36 -4.01 -23.27
N GLU A 260 -11.04 -3.99 -23.07
CA GLU A 260 -10.24 -5.17 -22.73
C GLU A 260 -10.62 -5.76 -21.36
N ARG A 261 -10.87 -4.90 -20.36
CA ARG A 261 -11.08 -5.31 -18.96
C ARG A 261 -12.53 -5.37 -18.51
N PHE A 262 -13.42 -4.60 -19.13
CA PHE A 262 -14.86 -4.61 -18.87
C PHE A 262 -15.57 -5.24 -20.06
N VAL A 263 -15.62 -6.57 -20.06
CA VAL A 263 -16.13 -7.40 -21.15
C VAL A 263 -17.65 -7.59 -21.05
N ALA A 264 -18.28 -8.11 -22.10
CA ALA A 264 -19.69 -8.50 -22.05
C ALA A 264 -19.91 -9.64 -21.05
N ASP A 265 -21.02 -9.61 -20.32
CA ASP A 265 -21.45 -10.71 -19.45
C ASP A 265 -22.19 -11.77 -20.28
N PRO A 266 -21.61 -12.96 -20.53
CA PRO A 266 -22.25 -13.98 -21.35
C PRO A 266 -23.47 -14.61 -20.66
N PHE A 267 -23.69 -14.32 -19.38
CA PHE A 267 -24.79 -14.84 -18.58
C PHE A 267 -25.85 -13.77 -18.25
N ASP A 268 -25.78 -12.60 -18.90
CA ASP A 268 -26.79 -11.55 -18.76
C ASP A 268 -27.44 -11.23 -20.11
N GLU A 269 -28.72 -11.60 -20.24
CA GLU A 269 -29.53 -11.37 -21.43
C GLU A 269 -29.82 -9.89 -21.69
N LYS A 270 -29.60 -9.00 -20.71
CA LYS A 270 -29.88 -7.56 -20.81
C LYS A 270 -28.65 -6.72 -21.19
N GLY A 271 -27.54 -7.36 -21.56
CA GLY A 271 -26.32 -6.66 -21.97
C GLY A 271 -25.45 -6.19 -20.80
N GLY A 272 -25.32 -7.03 -19.77
CA GLY A 272 -24.44 -6.81 -18.64
C GLY A 272 -22.97 -6.75 -19.01
N ARG A 273 -22.14 -6.33 -18.04
CA ARG A 273 -20.68 -6.34 -18.17
C ARG A 273 -20.06 -7.11 -17.01
N LEU A 274 -18.94 -7.76 -17.30
CA LEU A 274 -18.04 -8.33 -16.30
C LEU A 274 -16.70 -7.58 -16.31
N TYR A 275 -16.17 -7.29 -15.13
CA TYR A 275 -14.80 -6.88 -14.95
C TYR A 275 -13.90 -8.10 -14.75
N ARG A 276 -12.89 -8.22 -15.60
CA ARG A 276 -11.87 -9.27 -15.58
C ARG A 276 -10.76 -8.91 -14.59
N THR A 277 -10.73 -9.59 -13.43
CA THR A 277 -9.85 -9.20 -12.32
C THR A 277 -8.37 -9.58 -12.51
N GLY A 278 -8.10 -10.64 -13.28
CA GLY A 278 -6.79 -11.29 -13.31
C GLY A 278 -6.45 -12.09 -12.04
N ASP A 279 -7.38 -12.22 -11.09
CA ASP A 279 -7.19 -13.02 -9.88
C ASP A 279 -7.63 -14.47 -10.13
N LEU A 280 -6.84 -15.43 -9.65
CA LEU A 280 -7.18 -16.84 -9.62
C LEU A 280 -7.91 -17.14 -8.32
N ALA A 281 -9.08 -17.79 -8.41
CA ALA A 281 -9.92 -18.12 -7.27
C ALA A 281 -10.65 -19.45 -7.46
N ARG A 282 -11.26 -19.96 -6.40
CA ARG A 282 -12.21 -21.09 -6.47
C ARG A 282 -13.33 -20.96 -5.45
N TRP A 283 -14.46 -21.59 -5.75
CA TRP A 283 -15.53 -21.79 -4.77
C TRP A 283 -15.17 -22.94 -3.83
N ARG A 284 -15.21 -22.69 -2.53
CA ARG A 284 -15.11 -23.72 -1.50
C ARG A 284 -16.44 -24.44 -1.33
N ARG A 285 -16.41 -25.61 -0.67
CA ARG A 285 -17.60 -26.43 -0.38
C ARG A 285 -18.65 -25.72 0.46
N ASP A 286 -18.22 -24.82 1.33
CA ASP A 286 -19.06 -24.00 2.22
C ASP A 286 -19.58 -22.71 1.55
N GLY A 287 -19.44 -22.59 0.23
CA GLY A 287 -19.94 -21.45 -0.54
C GLY A 287 -19.14 -20.16 -0.31
N GLN A 288 -17.91 -20.25 0.19
CA GLN A 288 -16.98 -19.11 0.28
C GLN A 288 -16.03 -19.10 -0.92
N ILE A 289 -15.62 -17.92 -1.37
CA ILE A 289 -14.59 -17.78 -2.40
C ILE A 289 -13.21 -17.80 -1.74
N GLU A 290 -12.31 -18.63 -2.25
CA GLU A 290 -10.90 -18.67 -1.85
C GLU A 290 -10.03 -18.01 -2.92
N TYR A 291 -9.15 -17.10 -2.49
CA TYR A 291 -8.16 -16.46 -3.35
C TYR A 291 -6.90 -17.34 -3.47
N LEU A 292 -6.46 -17.60 -4.70
CA LEU A 292 -5.34 -18.50 -5.00
C LEU A 292 -4.11 -17.78 -5.57
N GLY A 293 -4.24 -16.51 -5.97
CA GLY A 293 -3.15 -15.72 -6.53
C GLY A 293 -3.56 -14.89 -7.74
N ARG A 294 -2.59 -14.53 -8.58
CA ARG A 294 -2.81 -13.78 -9.81
C ARG A 294 -2.38 -14.57 -11.03
N LEU A 295 -3.09 -14.35 -12.13
CA LEU A 295 -2.76 -14.89 -13.45
C LEU A 295 -1.76 -14.01 -14.21
N ASP A 296 -1.69 -12.72 -13.86
CA ASP A 296 -0.78 -11.74 -14.45
C ASP A 296 0.37 -11.36 -13.49
N ASN A 297 1.24 -10.44 -13.95
CA ASN A 297 2.40 -9.98 -13.17
C ASN A 297 2.07 -8.83 -12.20
N GLN A 298 0.78 -8.56 -11.98
CA GLN A 298 0.38 -7.59 -10.97
C GLN A 298 0.56 -8.21 -9.59
N ILE A 299 0.97 -7.39 -8.63
CA ILE A 299 1.18 -7.82 -7.26
C ILE A 299 0.65 -6.77 -6.29
N LYS A 300 0.45 -7.21 -5.05
CA LYS A 300 0.15 -6.34 -3.90
C LYS A 300 1.34 -6.38 -2.96
N VAL A 301 1.97 -5.23 -2.72
CA VAL A 301 3.11 -5.09 -1.81
C VAL A 301 2.74 -4.04 -0.77
N ARG A 302 2.52 -4.48 0.47
CA ARG A 302 2.07 -3.63 1.60
C ARG A 302 0.78 -2.87 1.28
N GLY A 303 -0.14 -3.54 0.59
CA GLY A 303 -1.43 -2.99 0.16
C GLY A 303 -1.37 -2.09 -1.08
N PHE A 304 -0.17 -1.76 -1.57
CA PHE A 304 -0.03 -1.04 -2.83
C PHE A 304 -0.19 -2.00 -4.00
N ARG A 305 -1.09 -1.68 -4.92
CA ARG A 305 -1.24 -2.37 -6.20
C ARG A 305 -0.10 -1.90 -7.11
N ILE A 306 0.74 -2.85 -7.53
CA ILE A 306 1.92 -2.58 -8.35
C ILE A 306 1.87 -3.46 -9.59
N GLU A 307 1.94 -2.82 -10.75
CA GLU A 307 2.19 -3.48 -12.03
C GLU A 307 3.71 -3.57 -12.22
N LEU A 308 4.29 -4.76 -12.17
CA LEU A 308 5.74 -4.93 -12.32
C LEU A 308 6.23 -4.39 -13.68
N GLY A 309 5.40 -4.53 -14.73
CA GLY A 309 5.65 -3.98 -16.06
C GLY A 309 5.80 -2.46 -16.10
N GLU A 310 5.20 -1.71 -15.16
CA GLU A 310 5.39 -0.26 -15.09
C GLU A 310 6.81 0.11 -14.69
N ILE A 311 7.38 -0.64 -13.75
CA ILE A 311 8.76 -0.47 -13.30
C ILE A 311 9.72 -0.95 -14.40
N GLU A 312 9.44 -2.10 -15.01
CA GLU A 312 10.21 -2.63 -16.16
C GLU A 312 10.27 -1.61 -17.30
N ALA A 313 9.15 -0.99 -17.66
CA ALA A 313 9.09 0.03 -18.70
C ALA A 313 9.94 1.27 -18.37
N GLN A 314 9.88 1.77 -17.14
CA GLN A 314 10.70 2.91 -16.72
C GLN A 314 12.20 2.59 -16.70
N LEU A 315 12.58 1.36 -16.35
CA LEU A 315 13.96 0.87 -16.43
C LEU A 315 14.44 0.78 -17.89
N ILE A 316 13.62 0.24 -18.79
CA ILE A 316 13.94 0.13 -20.22
C ILE A 316 14.15 1.51 -20.88
N LEU A 317 13.46 2.56 -20.38
CA LEU A 317 13.64 3.93 -20.87
C LEU A 317 15.00 4.55 -20.48
N GLN A 318 15.76 3.93 -19.56
CA GLN A 318 17.04 4.50 -19.12
C GLN A 318 18.17 4.24 -20.12
N PRO A 319 19.05 5.23 -20.38
CA PRO A 319 20.16 5.07 -21.31
C PRO A 319 21.05 3.87 -20.98
N GLY A 320 21.23 2.99 -21.97
CA GLY A 320 22.12 1.82 -21.86
C GLY A 320 21.45 0.55 -21.34
N VAL A 321 20.21 0.60 -20.84
CA VAL A 321 19.46 -0.60 -20.43
C VAL A 321 18.90 -1.30 -21.67
N ARG A 322 19.24 -2.58 -21.86
CA ARG A 322 18.75 -3.41 -22.96
C ARG A 322 17.48 -4.17 -22.58
N GLU A 323 17.48 -4.78 -21.41
CA GLU A 323 16.36 -5.57 -20.89
C GLU A 323 16.19 -5.28 -19.40
N ALA A 324 14.94 -5.31 -18.92
CA ALA A 324 14.64 -5.19 -17.51
C ALA A 324 13.51 -6.14 -17.13
N VAL A 325 13.66 -6.85 -16.02
CA VAL A 325 12.58 -7.64 -15.40
C VAL A 325 12.53 -7.34 -13.91
N VAL A 326 11.32 -7.13 -13.41
CA VAL A 326 11.07 -6.89 -11.99
C VAL A 326 10.27 -8.05 -11.42
N VAL A 327 10.63 -8.48 -10.22
CA VAL A 327 9.96 -9.55 -9.48
C VAL A 327 9.73 -9.12 -8.04
N ALA A 328 8.65 -9.62 -7.45
CA ALA A 328 8.48 -9.59 -6.00
C ALA A 328 9.06 -10.87 -5.40
N ARG A 329 9.92 -10.72 -4.39
CA ARG A 329 10.41 -11.85 -3.58
C ARG A 329 10.02 -11.67 -2.12
N ARG A 330 9.61 -12.77 -1.49
CA ARG A 330 9.39 -12.80 -0.03
C ARG A 330 10.75 -12.93 0.68
N GLY A 331 10.99 -12.10 1.68
CA GLY A 331 12.11 -12.19 2.62
C GLY A 331 11.63 -12.15 4.07
N THR A 332 12.57 -12.10 5.01
CA THR A 332 12.30 -12.02 6.46
C THR A 332 11.45 -10.80 6.84
N GLY A 333 11.66 -9.66 6.18
CA GLY A 333 10.85 -8.42 6.32
C GLY A 333 9.64 -8.30 5.38
N GLY A 334 9.16 -9.41 4.80
CA GLY A 334 8.01 -9.44 3.88
C GLY A 334 8.40 -9.34 2.39
N THR A 335 7.42 -8.98 1.55
CA THR A 335 7.61 -8.93 0.08
C THR A 335 8.39 -7.67 -0.33
N ARG A 336 9.44 -7.86 -1.14
CA ARG A 336 10.28 -6.78 -1.70
C ARG A 336 10.37 -6.87 -3.22
N LEU A 337 10.49 -5.70 -3.86
CA LEU A 337 10.71 -5.57 -5.30
C LEU A 337 12.19 -5.71 -5.64
N MET A 338 12.50 -6.56 -6.61
CA MET A 338 13.85 -6.73 -7.16
C MET A 338 13.81 -6.51 -8.66
N ALA A 339 14.75 -5.74 -9.18
CA ALA A 339 14.95 -5.57 -10.61
C ALA A 339 16.22 -6.30 -11.08
N TYR A 340 16.15 -6.86 -12.27
CA TYR A 340 17.26 -7.45 -12.99
C TYR A 340 17.37 -6.75 -14.33
N VAL A 341 18.55 -6.21 -14.63
CA VAL A 341 18.79 -5.42 -15.84
C VAL A 341 19.98 -5.97 -16.61
N SER A 342 19.91 -5.91 -17.93
CA SER A 342 21.06 -6.15 -18.82
C SER A 342 21.43 -4.89 -19.58
N ALA A 343 22.71 -4.69 -19.84
CA ALA A 343 23.21 -3.52 -20.56
C ALA A 343 23.31 -3.79 -22.07
N HIS A 344 23.23 -2.73 -22.89
CA HIS A 344 23.69 -2.81 -24.27
C HIS A 344 25.19 -3.12 -24.32
N ALA A 345 25.62 -3.84 -25.36
CA ALA A 345 27.03 -4.21 -25.53
C ALA A 345 27.95 -2.97 -25.44
N GLY A 346 29.00 -3.06 -24.62
CA GLY A 346 29.95 -1.98 -24.40
C GLY A 346 29.46 -0.83 -23.51
N LYS A 347 28.25 -0.92 -22.93
CA LYS A 347 27.75 0.03 -21.93
C LYS A 347 27.88 -0.56 -20.52
N ARG A 348 28.23 0.29 -19.56
CA ARG A 348 28.13 -0.02 -18.13
C ARG A 348 26.93 0.74 -17.57
N LEU A 349 26.12 0.04 -16.78
CA LEU A 349 25.01 0.64 -16.06
C LEU A 349 25.47 1.05 -14.67
N ASP A 350 25.05 2.22 -14.23
CA ASP A 350 25.21 2.65 -12.85
C ASP A 350 23.88 2.45 -12.11
N ILE A 351 23.90 1.54 -11.13
CA ILE A 351 22.74 1.17 -10.30
C ILE A 351 22.19 2.41 -9.55
N SER A 352 23.06 3.31 -9.11
CA SER A 352 22.67 4.52 -8.37
C SER A 352 21.89 5.47 -9.29
N VAL A 353 22.39 5.70 -10.50
CA VAL A 353 21.74 6.54 -11.53
C VAL A 353 20.40 5.96 -11.95
N LEU A 354 20.30 4.64 -12.15
CA LEU A 354 19.03 3.99 -12.46
C LEU A 354 18.00 4.21 -11.34
N ARG A 355 18.41 4.05 -10.08
CA ARG A 355 17.52 4.23 -8.93
C ARG A 355 17.05 5.69 -8.81
N GLU A 356 17.95 6.65 -9.02
CA GLU A 356 17.61 8.08 -9.02
C GLU A 356 16.64 8.44 -10.16
N ALA A 357 16.82 7.86 -11.35
CA ALA A 357 15.91 8.09 -12.47
C ALA A 357 14.49 7.53 -12.19
N LEU A 358 14.42 6.34 -11.58
CA LEU A 358 13.13 5.78 -11.16
C LEU A 358 12.45 6.63 -10.08
N SER A 359 13.20 7.17 -9.11
CA SER A 359 12.60 7.96 -8.02
C SER A 359 12.00 9.29 -8.48
N LYS A 360 12.42 9.81 -9.64
CA LYS A 360 11.85 11.01 -10.28
C LYS A 360 10.51 10.76 -10.96
N THR A 361 10.22 9.52 -11.35
CA THR A 361 9.07 9.18 -12.22
C THR A 361 8.06 8.27 -11.56
N LEU A 362 8.51 7.40 -10.65
CA LEU A 362 7.67 6.42 -9.97
C LEU A 362 7.43 6.82 -8.52
N PRO A 363 6.24 6.49 -7.98
CA PRO A 363 6.04 6.49 -6.55
C PRO A 363 7.08 5.63 -5.85
N HIS A 364 7.51 6.11 -4.71
CA HIS A 364 8.57 5.50 -3.92
C HIS A 364 8.38 4.02 -3.58
N TYR A 365 7.15 3.57 -3.34
CA TYR A 365 6.86 2.16 -3.04
C TYR A 365 7.04 1.22 -4.26
N MET A 366 7.21 1.77 -5.47
CA MET A 366 7.49 1.03 -6.70
C MET A 366 9.00 0.96 -7.01
N ILE A 367 9.86 1.64 -6.24
CA ILE A 367 11.31 1.60 -6.45
C ILE A 367 11.86 0.26 -5.95
N PRO A 368 12.55 -0.54 -6.80
CA PRO A 368 13.13 -1.81 -6.40
C PRO A 368 14.12 -1.65 -5.24
N SER A 369 14.04 -2.53 -4.24
CA SER A 369 14.98 -2.51 -3.10
C SER A 369 16.39 -2.89 -3.56
N ALA A 370 16.49 -3.79 -4.54
CA ALA A 370 17.74 -4.19 -5.21
C ALA A 370 17.58 -4.15 -6.73
N ILE A 371 18.65 -3.71 -7.42
CA ILE A 371 18.78 -3.78 -8.88
C ILE A 371 20.06 -4.56 -9.15
N MET A 372 19.94 -5.70 -9.83
CA MET A 372 21.07 -6.58 -10.16
C MET A 372 21.36 -6.52 -11.65
N MET A 373 22.63 -6.35 -12.01
CA MET A 373 23.08 -6.40 -13.40
C MET A 373 23.38 -7.84 -13.79
N LEU A 374 22.85 -8.27 -14.94
CA LEU A 374 23.13 -9.56 -15.56
C LEU A 374 23.67 -9.34 -16.97
N ASP A 375 24.54 -10.23 -17.45
CA ASP A 375 25.02 -10.20 -18.84
C ASP A 375 23.85 -10.41 -19.84
N SER A 376 22.90 -11.25 -19.45
CA SER A 376 21.64 -11.47 -20.15
C SER A 376 20.57 -11.97 -19.19
N LEU A 377 19.30 -11.69 -19.49
CA LEU A 377 18.20 -12.27 -18.72
C LEU A 377 18.03 -13.75 -19.09
N PRO A 378 17.81 -14.65 -18.12
CA PRO A 378 17.57 -16.06 -18.41
C PRO A 378 16.27 -16.19 -19.20
N LEU A 379 16.32 -16.91 -20.32
CA LEU A 379 15.16 -17.15 -21.18
C LEU A 379 14.68 -18.60 -21.01
N SER A 380 13.36 -18.77 -21.01
CA SER A 380 12.70 -20.06 -21.19
C SER A 380 12.91 -20.58 -22.63
N PRO A 381 12.66 -21.87 -22.90
CA PRO A 381 12.73 -22.43 -24.26
C PRO A 381 11.87 -21.69 -25.30
N ASN A 382 10.83 -20.98 -24.86
CA ASN A 382 9.93 -20.19 -25.70
C ASN A 382 10.42 -18.73 -25.89
N GLY A 383 11.65 -18.41 -25.50
CA GLY A 383 12.24 -17.07 -25.67
C GLY A 383 11.70 -15.98 -24.72
N LYS A 384 10.83 -16.33 -23.76
CA LYS A 384 10.36 -15.41 -22.71
C LYS A 384 11.29 -15.47 -21.50
N VAL A 385 11.46 -14.37 -20.77
CA VAL A 385 12.28 -14.35 -19.54
C VAL A 385 11.75 -15.38 -18.52
N ASP A 386 12.62 -16.28 -18.09
CA ASP A 386 12.34 -17.25 -17.04
C ASP A 386 12.63 -16.63 -15.66
N ARG A 387 11.58 -16.10 -15.05
CA ARG A 387 11.65 -15.47 -13.73
C ARG A 387 12.09 -16.43 -12.60
N ARG A 388 11.94 -17.75 -12.78
CA ARG A 388 12.33 -18.76 -11.77
C ARG A 388 13.83 -18.97 -11.75
N MET A 389 14.47 -18.82 -12.90
CA MET A 389 15.91 -18.94 -13.09
C MET A 389 16.67 -17.66 -12.73
N LEU A 390 15.96 -16.57 -12.38
CA LEU A 390 16.63 -15.35 -11.93
C LEU A 390 17.43 -15.63 -10.66
N PRO A 391 18.72 -15.25 -10.62
CA PRO A 391 19.57 -15.50 -9.47
C PRO A 391 18.93 -14.93 -8.22
N LYS A 392 18.86 -15.75 -7.17
CA LYS A 392 18.53 -15.21 -5.85
C LYS A 392 19.63 -14.21 -5.52
N PRO A 393 19.31 -13.05 -4.93
CA PRO A 393 20.37 -12.37 -4.22
C PRO A 393 20.84 -13.38 -3.18
N GLU A 394 22.05 -13.90 -3.32
CA GLU A 394 22.87 -14.09 -2.14
C GLU A 394 22.74 -12.78 -1.36
N VAL A 395 22.67 -12.83 -0.03
CA VAL A 395 22.81 -11.59 0.77
C VAL A 395 24.13 -11.02 0.29
N ALA A 396 24.04 -10.12 -0.69
CA ALA A 396 25.09 -9.98 -1.66
C ALA A 396 26.20 -9.39 -0.85
N ASN A 397 27.30 -10.15 -0.69
CA ASN A 397 28.46 -9.81 0.13
C ASN A 397 28.61 -8.31 0.09
N ILE A 398 28.08 -7.68 1.14
CA ILE A 398 28.05 -6.24 1.29
C ILE A 398 29.53 -5.96 1.40
N GLY A 399 30.07 -5.19 0.45
CA GLY A 399 31.51 -5.16 0.19
C GLY A 399 32.30 -5.15 1.51
N ARG A 400 33.32 -6.02 1.63
CA ARG A 400 34.10 -6.31 2.86
C ARG A 400 33.61 -5.54 4.10
N TYR A 401 32.91 -6.22 5.01
CA TYR A 401 32.47 -5.65 6.28
C TYR A 401 33.51 -4.67 6.84
N GLU A 402 33.10 -3.41 6.94
CA GLU A 402 33.86 -2.35 7.58
C GLU A 402 33.02 -1.85 8.74
N ALA A 403 33.59 -1.91 9.93
CA ALA A 403 32.89 -1.57 11.16
C ALA A 403 32.44 -0.09 11.14
N PRO A 404 31.26 0.23 11.70
CA PRO A 404 30.88 1.59 12.04
C PRO A 404 32.01 2.31 12.77
N GLN A 405 32.27 3.57 12.40
CA GLN A 405 33.33 4.39 12.98
C GLN A 405 32.72 5.55 13.78
N GLY A 406 32.97 5.54 15.09
CA GLY A 406 32.52 6.57 16.01
C GLY A 406 31.07 6.39 16.46
N GLU A 407 30.73 7.07 17.56
CA GLU A 407 29.48 6.86 18.31
C GLU A 407 28.21 6.99 17.45
N MET A 408 28.20 7.92 16.49
CA MET A 408 27.03 8.15 15.65
C MET A 408 26.79 7.02 14.62
N GLU A 409 27.86 6.50 14.01
CA GLU A 409 27.72 5.35 13.09
C GLU A 409 27.28 4.11 13.87
N GLU A 410 27.81 3.88 15.07
CA GLU A 410 27.49 2.75 15.94
C GLU A 410 26.01 2.74 16.39
N VAL A 411 25.49 3.89 16.83
CA VAL A 411 24.06 4.03 17.21
C VAL A 411 23.15 3.75 16.03
N VAL A 412 23.43 4.35 14.86
CA VAL A 412 22.60 4.15 13.66
C VAL A 412 22.67 2.69 13.19
N ALA A 413 23.85 2.06 13.26
CA ALA A 413 24.04 0.66 12.90
C ALA A 413 23.23 -0.28 13.81
N THR A 414 23.23 -0.01 15.12
CA THR A 414 22.46 -0.78 16.11
C THR A 414 20.96 -0.66 15.85
N ILE A 415 20.46 0.55 15.60
CA ILE A 415 19.04 0.77 15.27
C ILE A 415 18.67 0.05 13.97
N TRP A 416 19.54 0.07 12.95
CA TRP A 416 19.30 -0.66 11.71
C TRP A 416 19.29 -2.17 11.93
N ALA A 417 20.24 -2.70 12.70
CA ALA A 417 20.33 -4.11 13.03
C ALA A 417 19.05 -4.62 13.70
N ASP A 418 18.58 -3.89 14.72
CA ASP A 418 17.34 -4.18 15.45
C ASP A 418 16.10 -4.13 14.55
N VAL A 419 15.91 -3.01 13.84
CA VAL A 419 14.72 -2.83 12.97
C VAL A 419 14.67 -3.85 11.83
N LEU A 420 15.82 -4.22 11.27
CA LEU A 420 15.91 -5.16 10.16
C LEU A 420 15.98 -6.63 10.63
N GLY A 421 16.17 -6.88 11.92
CA GLY A 421 16.34 -8.22 12.49
C GLY A 421 17.58 -8.93 11.96
N ILE A 422 18.69 -8.21 11.82
CA ILE A 422 19.98 -8.72 11.34
C ILE A 422 21.07 -8.52 12.39
N GLY A 423 22.08 -9.39 12.41
CA GLY A 423 23.08 -9.39 13.48
C GLY A 423 24.11 -8.26 13.42
N GLN A 424 24.50 -7.80 12.23
CA GLN A 424 25.56 -6.80 12.07
C GLN A 424 25.33 -5.93 10.85
N VAL A 425 25.61 -4.63 11.00
CA VAL A 425 25.52 -3.62 9.94
C VAL A 425 26.87 -2.92 9.81
N GLY A 426 27.47 -2.98 8.64
CA GLY A 426 28.68 -2.25 8.28
C GLY A 426 28.40 -0.81 7.86
N ARG A 427 29.42 0.06 7.92
CA ARG A 427 29.27 1.49 7.62
C ARG A 427 28.92 1.80 6.15
N ASN A 428 29.32 0.91 5.25
CA ASN A 428 29.07 1.05 3.81
C ASN A 428 27.79 0.30 3.39
N ASP A 429 27.10 -0.32 4.34
CA ASP A 429 25.92 -1.13 4.05
C ASP A 429 24.77 -0.25 3.59
N ASN A 430 24.06 -0.75 2.59
CA ASN A 430 22.89 -0.10 2.03
C ASN A 430 21.62 -0.60 2.73
N PHE A 431 20.83 0.32 3.29
CA PHE A 431 19.60 0.02 4.05
C PHE A 431 18.66 -0.93 3.30
N PHE A 432 18.43 -0.69 2.01
CA PHE A 432 17.50 -1.47 1.19
C PHE A 432 18.09 -2.81 0.76
N ALA A 433 19.41 -2.87 0.58
CA ALA A 433 20.10 -4.13 0.28
C ALA A 433 20.00 -5.09 1.48
N LEU A 434 20.09 -4.55 2.70
CA LEU A 434 19.88 -5.28 3.95
C LEU A 434 18.43 -5.73 4.19
N GLY A 435 17.50 -5.41 3.29
CA GLY A 435 16.08 -5.76 3.41
C GLY A 435 15.20 -4.64 3.99
N GLY A 436 15.79 -3.48 4.26
CA GLY A 436 15.07 -2.29 4.68
C GLY A 436 14.08 -1.78 3.64
N HIS A 437 13.08 -1.06 4.12
CA HIS A 437 11.98 -0.55 3.32
C HIS A 437 11.30 0.65 3.99
N SER A 438 10.35 1.30 3.33
CA SER A 438 9.74 2.55 3.83
C SER A 438 9.15 2.43 5.23
N LEU A 439 8.51 1.31 5.59
CA LEU A 439 8.04 1.10 6.97
C LEU A 439 9.19 0.91 7.97
N ALA A 440 10.23 0.16 7.63
CA ALA A 440 11.42 0.02 8.46
C ALA A 440 12.13 1.37 8.64
N ILE A 441 12.16 2.23 7.61
CA ILE A 441 12.70 3.59 7.74
C ILE A 441 11.91 4.39 8.78
N LEU A 442 10.59 4.22 8.85
CA LEU A 442 9.80 4.94 9.84
C LEU A 442 10.11 4.46 11.26
N GLN A 443 10.31 3.15 11.44
CA GLN A 443 10.77 2.61 12.72
C GLN A 443 12.16 3.13 13.09
N VAL A 444 13.08 3.18 12.12
CA VAL A 444 14.41 3.80 12.29
C VAL A 444 14.29 5.28 12.63
N GLN A 445 13.45 6.04 11.92
CA GLN A 445 13.22 7.46 12.18
C GLN A 445 12.66 7.70 13.58
N GLN A 446 11.71 6.89 14.02
CA GLN A 446 11.13 6.98 15.36
C GLN A 446 12.19 6.74 16.44
N LYS A 447 13.00 5.68 16.30
CA LYS A 447 14.10 5.40 17.23
C LYS A 447 15.16 6.51 17.21
N LEU A 448 15.52 7.03 16.04
CA LEU A 448 16.47 8.14 15.92
C LEU A 448 15.92 9.44 16.51
N GLU A 449 14.63 9.73 16.34
CA GLU A 449 14.00 10.92 16.92
C GLU A 449 13.94 10.80 18.45
N GLN A 450 13.64 9.61 18.99
CA GLN A 450 13.67 9.35 20.43
C GLN A 450 15.08 9.51 21.04
N ILE A 451 16.10 8.99 20.35
CA ILE A 451 17.47 8.94 20.87
C ILE A 451 18.22 10.26 20.62
N LEU A 452 18.02 10.89 19.46
CA LEU A 452 18.83 12.01 18.98
C LEU A 452 18.04 13.31 18.80
N SER A 453 16.71 13.30 18.97
CA SER A 453 15.83 14.45 18.70
C SER A 453 15.97 15.03 17.28
N ILE A 454 16.36 14.19 16.30
CA ILE A 454 16.52 14.58 14.90
C ILE A 454 15.61 13.73 14.02
N ALA A 455 14.69 14.38 13.30
CA ALA A 455 13.86 13.76 12.28
C ALA A 455 14.48 13.95 10.88
N LEU A 456 14.78 12.84 10.21
CA LEU A 456 15.17 12.83 8.80
C LEU A 456 13.96 12.60 7.90
N PRO A 457 13.72 13.44 6.88
CA PRO A 457 12.75 13.14 5.83
C PRO A 457 12.98 11.77 5.20
N LEU A 458 11.90 11.02 4.95
CA LEU A 458 11.93 9.71 4.27
C LEU A 458 12.71 9.74 2.95
N ARG A 459 12.63 10.86 2.21
CA ARG A 459 13.35 11.08 0.95
C ARG A 459 14.88 10.90 1.10
N LEU A 460 15.46 11.34 2.21
CA LEU A 460 16.91 11.32 2.41
C LEU A 460 17.47 9.90 2.52
N TYR A 461 16.71 8.96 3.07
CA TYR A 461 17.09 7.55 3.12
C TYR A 461 17.20 6.92 1.73
N PHE A 462 16.48 7.46 0.74
CA PHE A 462 16.50 6.94 -0.63
C PHE A 462 17.57 7.62 -1.48
N GLU A 463 17.85 8.90 -1.20
CA GLU A 463 18.94 9.64 -1.80
C GLU A 463 20.31 9.19 -1.26
N ASN A 464 20.36 8.83 0.02
CA ASN A 464 21.57 8.45 0.75
C ASN A 464 21.35 7.10 1.45
N PRO A 465 21.33 5.97 0.72
CA PRO A 465 20.92 4.71 1.30
C PRO A 465 22.02 3.98 2.10
N GLN A 466 23.26 4.47 2.10
CA GLN A 466 24.36 3.90 2.88
C GLN A 466 24.39 4.48 4.30
N LEU A 467 24.78 3.66 5.28
CA LEU A 467 24.82 4.08 6.68
C LEU A 467 25.68 5.35 6.87
N ILE A 468 26.88 5.37 6.28
CA ILE A 468 27.79 6.51 6.36
C ILE A 468 27.17 7.81 5.81
N ASP A 469 26.43 7.74 4.71
CA ASP A 469 25.81 8.93 4.12
C ASP A 469 24.63 9.42 4.97
N ILE A 470 23.83 8.51 5.55
CA ILE A 470 22.78 8.89 6.52
C ILE A 470 23.38 9.56 7.74
N VAL A 471 24.46 9.01 8.27
CA VAL A 471 25.16 9.57 9.43
C VAL A 471 25.72 10.96 9.10
N ARG A 472 26.32 11.15 7.92
CA ARG A 472 26.79 12.48 7.48
C ARG A 472 25.64 13.50 7.45
N VAL A 473 24.50 13.13 6.87
CA VAL A 473 23.32 14.01 6.80
C VAL A 473 22.76 14.30 8.21
N LEU A 474 22.80 13.33 9.13
CA LEU A 474 22.43 13.55 10.53
C LEU A 474 23.36 14.53 11.23
N GLN A 475 24.68 14.39 11.03
CA GLN A 475 25.69 15.27 11.61
C GLN A 475 25.57 16.70 11.08
N GLU A 476 25.38 16.87 9.78
CA GLU A 476 25.12 18.18 9.16
C GLU A 476 23.89 18.85 9.77
N LYS A 477 22.76 18.12 9.91
CA LYS A 477 21.57 18.67 10.56
C LYS A 477 21.78 18.99 12.03
N ARG A 478 22.52 18.17 12.77
CA ARG A 478 22.83 18.40 14.18
C ARG A 478 23.65 19.68 14.36
N SER A 479 24.61 19.94 13.47
CA SER A 479 25.42 21.17 13.50
C SER A 479 24.63 22.47 13.25
N LEU A 480 23.43 22.35 12.66
CA LEU A 480 22.54 23.48 12.34
C LEU A 480 21.48 23.75 13.42
N VAL A 481 21.32 22.87 14.41
CA VAL A 481 20.42 23.09 15.55
C VAL A 481 21.25 23.73 16.68
N PRO A 482 21.00 25.00 17.06
CA PRO A 482 21.73 25.62 18.16
C PRO A 482 21.47 24.85 19.46
N GLU A 483 22.54 24.48 20.16
CA GLU A 483 22.50 23.82 21.47
C GLU A 483 21.63 24.63 22.44
N LYS A 484 20.38 24.20 22.62
CA LYS A 484 19.64 24.47 23.84
C LYS A 484 19.51 23.16 24.60
N SER A 485 19.90 23.24 25.87
CA SER A 485 20.01 22.19 26.90
C SER A 485 21.08 21.14 26.66
N ALA A 486 22.26 21.45 27.18
CA ALA A 486 23.20 20.47 27.71
C ALA A 486 22.52 19.63 28.81
N GLU A 487 22.17 18.39 28.47
CA GLU A 487 22.43 17.24 29.33
C GLU A 487 23.08 16.15 28.46
N LEU A 488 24.38 16.33 28.26
CA LEU A 488 25.29 15.28 27.82
C LEU A 488 25.38 14.24 28.95
N ARG A 489 24.54 13.21 28.88
CA ARG A 489 24.84 11.91 29.51
C ARG A 489 24.79 10.83 28.45
N GLY A 490 25.98 10.52 27.94
CA GLY A 490 26.41 9.24 27.38
C GLY A 490 25.51 8.58 26.36
N ILE A 491 25.89 8.67 25.09
CA ILE A 491 25.44 7.73 24.04
C ILE A 491 25.73 6.26 24.46
N ALA A 492 26.74 6.03 25.32
CA ALA A 492 26.99 4.73 25.94
C ALA A 492 25.82 4.19 26.80
N HIS A 493 25.03 5.04 27.46
CA HIS A 493 23.89 4.59 28.27
C HIS A 493 22.63 4.29 27.43
N LEU A 494 22.60 4.78 26.18
CA LEU A 494 21.51 4.53 25.23
C LEU A 494 21.63 3.16 24.54
N LEU A 495 22.82 2.56 24.53
CA LEU A 495 23.01 1.17 24.10
C LEU A 495 22.45 0.19 25.14
N ASP A 496 22.62 0.47 26.45
CA ASP A 496 22.02 -0.34 27.54
C ASP A 496 20.46 -0.35 27.50
N LEU A 497 19.85 0.74 27.02
CA LEU A 497 18.39 0.88 26.88
C LEU A 497 17.82 0.15 25.64
N LEU A 498 18.68 -0.27 24.70
CA LEU A 498 18.28 -1.06 23.53
C LEU A 498 18.52 -2.57 23.72
N GLU A 499 19.34 -2.96 24.70
CA GLU A 499 19.58 -4.35 25.10
C GLU A 499 18.66 -4.85 26.24
N SER A 500 17.81 -3.98 26.80
CA SER A 500 16.77 -4.30 27.81
C SER A 500 15.36 -4.24 27.25
#